data_AF-A0A7Y0DVR1-F1
#
_entry.id   AF-A0A7Y0DVR1-F1
#
_cell.length_a   1.000
_cell.length_b   1.000
_cell.length_c   1.000
_cell.angle_alpha   90.00
_cell.angle_beta   90.00
_cell.angle_gamma   90.00
#
_symmetry.space_group_name_H-M   'P 1'
#
loop_
_entity.id
_entity.type
_entity.pdbx_description
1 polymer ?
#
loop_
_entity_poly.entity_id
_entity_poly.type
_entity_poly.pdbx_seq_one_letter_code
_entity_poly.pdbx_strand_id
1 'polypeptide(L)'
;MIKPTVILILVITIAGHLFCNRTYFTITDYKKSQGYHTFLLAASWGLGLFCVSYVLVSLFGLTEFGRILGGAFKSFLNILMPEVAASPSGMNLIAVYLMSIYLGFQLPKLIASHAARKNLLYETWEAAAKKDSTPEFSSIMFSSWKKGLPIAFTLSNSKVYIGYIVEAGIDTNDLNILPLVSGYRDDDKKDLIYLIDYKPVIAEIQEHEGADISQFLISIPQREIVHANLHNFDYKNHFDDARYDRMQTTPDESN
;
A
#
# COMPACT_ATOMS: atom_id res chain seq x y z
N MET A 1 -17.71 23.45 -26.33
CA MET A 1 -17.12 22.42 -27.21
C MET A 1 -15.91 21.82 -26.53
N ILE A 2 -15.91 20.52 -26.26
CA ILE A 2 -14.72 19.81 -25.74
C ILE A 2 -13.68 19.80 -26.87
N LYS A 3 -12.48 20.33 -26.62
CA LYS A 3 -11.41 20.31 -27.63
C LYS A 3 -10.96 18.87 -27.87
N PRO A 4 -10.68 18.47 -29.13
CA PRO A 4 -10.20 17.11 -29.44
C PRO A 4 -8.96 16.69 -28.64
N THR A 5 -8.11 17.65 -28.26
CA THR A 5 -6.95 17.44 -27.40
C THR A 5 -7.29 16.96 -25.99
N VAL A 6 -8.46 17.34 -25.45
CA VAL A 6 -8.90 16.89 -24.13
C VAL A 6 -9.25 15.41 -24.15
N ILE A 7 -9.88 14.93 -25.23
CA ILE A 7 -10.23 13.52 -25.40
C ILE A 7 -8.97 12.67 -25.55
N LEU A 8 -7.97 13.16 -26.29
CA LEU A 8 -6.66 12.51 -26.41
C LEU A 8 -6.02 12.31 -25.03
N ILE A 9 -5.93 13.38 -24.25
CA ILE A 9 -5.32 13.33 -22.93
C ILE A 9 -6.11 12.38 -22.02
N LEU A 10 -7.44 12.45 -22.06
CA LEU A 10 -8.31 11.58 -21.26
C LEU A 10 -8.06 10.09 -21.52
N VAL A 11 -7.99 9.68 -22.79
CA VAL A 11 -7.78 8.27 -23.16
C VAL A 11 -6.40 7.77 -22.72
N ILE A 12 -5.37 8.60 -22.91
CA ILE A 12 -4.01 8.31 -22.44
C ILE A 12 -4.02 8.13 -20.92
N THR A 13 -4.65 9.04 -20.18
CA THR A 13 -4.76 8.95 -18.72
C THR A 13 -5.54 7.72 -18.27
N ILE A 14 -6.62 7.33 -18.97
CA ILE A 14 -7.38 6.10 -18.66
C ILE A 14 -6.48 4.87 -18.82
N ALA A 15 -5.75 4.75 -19.93
CA ALA A 15 -4.84 3.63 -20.17
C ALA A 15 -3.76 3.55 -19.06
N GLY A 16 -3.18 4.69 -18.69
CA GLY A 16 -2.21 4.77 -17.62
C GLY A 16 -2.78 4.46 -16.24
N HIS A 17 -4.00 4.92 -15.92
CA HIS A 17 -4.69 4.56 -14.67
C HIS A 17 -4.89 3.05 -14.56
N LEU A 18 -5.38 2.41 -15.64
CA LEU A 18 -5.59 0.96 -15.70
C LEU A 18 -4.30 0.17 -15.44
N PHE A 19 -3.17 0.68 -15.93
CA PHE A 19 -1.85 0.10 -15.71
C PHE A 19 -1.35 0.34 -14.29
N CYS A 20 -1.36 1.59 -13.83
CA CYS A 20 -0.80 2.00 -12.54
C CYS A 20 -1.51 1.32 -11.37
N ASN A 21 -2.84 1.21 -11.44
CA ASN A 21 -3.66 0.63 -10.38
C ASN A 21 -3.59 -0.91 -10.31
N ARG A 22 -2.98 -1.56 -11.30
CA ARG A 22 -2.86 -3.04 -11.37
C ARG A 22 -1.43 -3.55 -11.30
N THR A 23 -0.44 -2.68 -11.45
CA THR A 23 0.98 -3.08 -11.51
C THR A 23 1.63 -2.92 -10.14
N TYR A 24 2.27 -3.98 -9.64
CA TYR A 24 2.74 -4.07 -8.25
C TYR A 24 3.76 -2.98 -7.86
N PHE A 25 4.62 -2.54 -8.78
CA PHE A 25 5.64 -1.52 -8.47
C PHE A 25 5.14 -0.07 -8.61
N THR A 26 4.02 0.16 -9.29
CA THR A 26 3.42 1.51 -9.41
C THR A 26 2.28 1.75 -8.45
N ILE A 27 1.62 0.69 -7.98
CA ILE A 27 0.37 0.78 -7.22
C ILE A 27 0.52 1.57 -5.92
N THR A 28 1.66 1.47 -5.26
CA THR A 28 1.93 2.16 -3.99
C THR A 28 2.02 3.67 -4.21
N ASP A 29 2.89 4.11 -5.12
CA ASP A 29 3.05 5.53 -5.45
C ASP A 29 1.77 6.10 -6.06
N TYR A 30 1.06 5.31 -6.87
CA TYR A 30 -0.22 5.72 -7.47
C TYR A 30 -1.33 5.93 -6.43
N LYS A 31 -1.53 4.97 -5.51
CA LYS A 31 -2.56 5.09 -4.46
C LYS A 31 -2.28 6.19 -3.45
N LYS A 32 -1.01 6.49 -3.20
CA LYS A 32 -0.59 7.59 -2.31
C LYS A 32 -0.77 8.96 -2.94
N SER A 33 -0.58 9.05 -4.26
CA SER A 33 -0.68 10.33 -4.96
C SER A 33 -2.09 10.91 -4.85
N GLN A 34 -2.19 12.23 -4.66
CA GLN A 34 -3.46 12.95 -4.54
C GLN A 34 -3.58 14.04 -5.61
N GLY A 35 -4.81 14.27 -6.06
CA GLY A 35 -5.15 15.35 -6.98
C GLY A 35 -4.37 15.31 -8.30
N TYR A 36 -3.64 16.39 -8.60
CA TYR A 36 -2.94 16.55 -9.88
C TYR A 36 -1.78 15.58 -10.06
N HIS A 37 -1.12 15.15 -8.97
CA HIS A 37 -0.01 14.19 -9.05
C HIS A 37 -0.48 12.84 -9.58
N THR A 38 -1.65 12.37 -9.13
CA THR A 38 -2.27 11.12 -9.61
C THR A 38 -2.56 11.19 -11.10
N PHE A 39 -3.08 12.34 -11.54
CA PHE A 39 -3.35 12.59 -12.95
C PHE A 39 -2.07 12.57 -13.78
N LEU A 40 -1.01 13.26 -13.35
CA LEU A 40 0.27 13.29 -14.06
C LEU A 40 0.95 11.91 -14.10
N LEU A 41 0.88 11.15 -13.01
CA LEU A 41 1.45 9.81 -12.95
C LEU A 41 0.72 8.87 -13.92
N ALA A 42 -0.62 8.88 -13.91
CA ALA A 42 -1.40 8.16 -14.90
C ALA A 42 -1.11 8.62 -16.34
N ALA A 43 -1.06 9.93 -16.59
CA ALA A 43 -0.76 10.45 -17.93
C ALA A 43 0.63 10.04 -18.42
N SER A 44 1.64 10.04 -17.55
CA SER A 44 3.02 9.65 -17.90
C SER A 44 3.12 8.18 -18.32
N TRP A 45 2.56 7.26 -17.53
CA TRP A 45 2.51 5.84 -17.87
C TRP A 45 1.62 5.57 -19.09
N GLY A 46 0.51 6.29 -19.19
CA GLY A 46 -0.37 6.26 -20.35
C GLY A 46 0.34 6.67 -21.64
N LEU A 47 1.17 7.72 -21.58
CA LEU A 47 1.95 8.19 -22.72
C LEU A 47 2.98 7.14 -23.15
N GLY A 48 3.63 6.49 -22.18
CA GLY A 48 4.50 5.35 -22.44
C GLY A 48 3.78 4.21 -23.17
N LEU A 49 2.59 3.83 -22.69
CA LEU A 49 1.75 2.82 -23.33
C LEU A 49 1.29 3.24 -24.72
N PHE A 50 1.00 4.51 -24.93
CA PHE A 50 0.65 5.06 -26.24
C PHE A 50 1.80 4.92 -27.24
N CYS A 51 3.02 5.28 -26.85
CA CYS A 51 4.21 5.12 -27.69
C CYS A 51 4.46 3.64 -28.05
N VAL A 52 4.36 2.73 -27.07
CA VAL A 52 4.49 1.29 -27.31
C VAL A 52 3.39 0.78 -28.25
N SER A 53 2.15 1.22 -28.03
CA SER A 53 1.00 0.86 -28.87
C SER A 53 1.16 1.35 -30.30
N TYR A 54 1.71 2.56 -30.49
CA TYR A 54 1.99 3.11 -31.81
C TYR A 54 2.96 2.22 -32.59
N VAL A 55 4.04 1.78 -31.95
CA VAL A 55 5.02 0.87 -32.56
C VAL A 55 4.37 -0.48 -32.89
N LEU A 56 3.63 -1.07 -31.94
CA LEU A 56 2.99 -2.37 -32.14
C LEU A 56 1.94 -2.35 -33.25
N VAL A 57 1.06 -1.35 -33.28
CA VAL A 57 0.06 -1.20 -34.34
C VAL A 57 0.72 -1.00 -35.70
N SER A 58 1.78 -0.19 -35.77
CA SER A 58 2.53 0.04 -37.01
C SER A 58 3.18 -1.23 -37.54
N LEU A 59 3.84 -2.01 -36.67
CA LEU A 59 4.44 -3.29 -37.04
C LEU A 59 3.38 -4.31 -37.43
N PHE A 60 2.27 -4.37 -36.70
CA PHE A 60 1.17 -5.28 -36.97
C PHE A 60 0.53 -5.00 -38.33
N GLY A 61 0.39 -3.73 -38.72
CA GLY A 61 -0.11 -3.31 -40.03
C GLY A 61 0.78 -3.73 -41.22
N LEU A 62 2.04 -4.10 -40.99
CA LEU A 62 2.91 -4.67 -42.03
C LEU A 62 2.58 -6.13 -42.35
N THR A 63 1.86 -6.83 -41.46
CA THR A 63 1.49 -8.23 -41.64
C THR A 63 0.21 -8.37 -42.45
N GLU A 64 0.08 -9.46 -43.22
CA GLU A 64 -1.14 -9.76 -43.98
C GLU A 64 -2.37 -9.90 -43.06
N PHE A 65 -2.19 -10.55 -41.91
CA PHE A 65 -3.24 -10.67 -40.91
C PHE A 65 -3.68 -9.29 -40.37
N GLY A 66 -2.73 -8.40 -40.10
CA GLY A 66 -3.04 -7.05 -39.63
C GLY A 66 -3.77 -6.21 -40.67
N ARG A 67 -3.47 -6.38 -41.97
CA ARG A 67 -4.20 -5.73 -43.06
C ARG A 67 -5.65 -6.21 -43.15
N ILE A 68 -5.88 -7.52 -43.03
CA ILE A 68 -7.23 -8.10 -43.03
C ILE A 68 -8.04 -7.56 -41.84
N LEU A 69 -7.47 -7.61 -40.64
CA LEU A 69 -8.13 -7.12 -39.43
C LEU A 69 -8.39 -5.61 -39.49
N GLY A 70 -7.43 -4.83 -40.02
CA GLY A 70 -7.57 -3.39 -40.24
C GLY A 70 -8.68 -3.07 -41.24
N GLY A 71 -8.83 -3.86 -42.30
CA GLY A 71 -9.94 -3.75 -43.25
C GLY A 71 -11.30 -4.01 -42.59
N ALA A 72 -11.42 -5.06 -41.77
CA ALA A 72 -12.63 -5.33 -41.00
C ALA A 72 -12.95 -4.20 -40.01
N PHE A 73 -11.93 -3.69 -39.32
CA PHE A 73 -12.06 -2.56 -38.40
C PHE A 73 -12.50 -1.28 -39.12
N LYS A 74 -11.95 -0.99 -40.31
CA LYS A 74 -12.38 0.13 -41.15
C LYS A 74 -13.84 0.01 -41.55
N SER A 75 -14.29 -1.17 -41.97
CA SER A 75 -15.69 -1.42 -42.32
C SER A 75 -16.62 -1.18 -41.13
N PHE A 76 -16.22 -1.62 -39.93
CA PHE A 76 -16.96 -1.31 -38.70
C PHE A 76 -17.00 0.20 -38.41
N LEU A 77 -15.86 0.89 -38.47
CA LEU A 77 -15.81 2.33 -38.22
C LEU A 77 -16.56 3.15 -39.28
N ASN A 78 -16.63 2.69 -40.53
CA ASN A 78 -17.42 3.36 -41.57
C ASN A 78 -18.91 3.41 -41.21
N ILE A 79 -19.42 2.44 -40.45
CA ILE A 79 -20.83 2.42 -40.00
C ILE A 79 -21.04 3.41 -38.86
N LEU A 80 -20.10 3.49 -37.91
CA LEU A 80 -20.25 4.30 -36.69
C LEU A 80 -19.80 5.76 -36.88
N MET A 81 -18.69 5.96 -37.59
CA MET A 81 -17.95 7.22 -37.74
C MET A 81 -17.31 7.34 -39.14
N PRO A 82 -18.12 7.54 -40.20
CA PRO A 82 -17.65 7.52 -41.59
C PRO A 82 -16.56 8.56 -41.89
N GLU A 83 -16.63 9.75 -41.30
CA GLU A 83 -15.61 10.81 -41.49
C GLU A 83 -14.23 10.38 -40.95
N VAL A 84 -14.20 9.65 -39.83
CA VAL A 84 -12.95 9.18 -39.22
C VAL A 84 -12.39 7.99 -39.99
N ALA A 85 -13.27 7.10 -40.47
CA ALA A 85 -12.89 5.93 -41.25
C ALA A 85 -12.38 6.30 -42.67
N ALA A 86 -12.80 7.46 -43.19
CA ALA A 86 -12.24 8.03 -44.42
C ALA A 86 -10.82 8.59 -44.24
N SER A 87 -10.41 8.92 -43.00
CA SER A 87 -9.08 9.46 -42.69
C SER A 87 -8.12 8.36 -42.20
N PRO A 88 -7.05 8.02 -42.96
CA PRO A 88 -6.08 7.01 -42.53
C PRO A 88 -5.44 7.32 -41.18
N SER A 89 -5.11 8.60 -40.94
CA SER A 89 -4.52 9.06 -39.68
C SER A 89 -5.50 8.92 -38.51
N GLY A 90 -6.79 9.23 -38.72
CA GLY A 90 -7.81 9.10 -37.69
C GLY A 90 -8.04 7.64 -37.28
N MET A 91 -8.13 6.75 -38.27
CA MET A 91 -8.27 5.31 -38.05
C MET A 91 -7.10 4.72 -37.27
N ASN A 92 -5.86 5.04 -37.69
CA ASN A 92 -4.66 4.56 -37.01
C ASN A 92 -4.57 5.08 -35.57
N LEU A 93 -4.93 6.35 -35.35
CA LEU A 93 -4.92 6.94 -34.02
C LEU A 93 -5.92 6.25 -33.08
N ILE A 94 -7.12 5.95 -33.55
CA ILE A 94 -8.11 5.16 -32.77
C ILE A 94 -7.57 3.77 -32.46
N ALA A 95 -6.97 3.08 -33.43
CA ALA A 95 -6.39 1.76 -33.21
C ALA A 95 -5.29 1.79 -32.14
N VAL A 96 -4.43 2.82 -32.14
CA VAL A 96 -3.39 3.02 -31.13
C VAL A 96 -4.00 3.28 -29.75
N TYR A 97 -5.06 4.07 -29.64
CA TYR A 97 -5.75 4.28 -28.36
C TYR A 97 -6.37 3.01 -27.80
N LEU A 98 -7.06 2.24 -28.64
CA LEU A 98 -7.65 0.97 -28.22
C LEU A 98 -6.57 -0.02 -27.77
N MET A 99 -5.45 -0.08 -28.51
CA MET A 99 -4.29 -0.88 -28.12
C MET A 99 -3.68 -0.39 -26.80
N SER A 100 -3.61 0.91 -26.56
CA SER A 100 -3.08 1.48 -25.31
C SER A 100 -3.91 1.08 -24.10
N ILE A 101 -5.24 1.14 -24.21
CA ILE A 101 -6.17 0.68 -23.18
C ILE A 101 -6.01 -0.83 -22.97
N TYR A 102 -5.95 -1.60 -24.06
CA TYR A 102 -5.77 -3.05 -24.01
C TYR A 102 -4.47 -3.45 -23.29
N LEU A 103 -3.34 -2.82 -23.63
CA LEU A 103 -2.07 -3.04 -22.95
C LEU A 103 -2.12 -2.60 -21.48
N GLY A 104 -2.75 -1.46 -21.17
CA GLY A 104 -2.93 -1.01 -19.80
C GLY A 104 -3.71 -2.03 -18.94
N PHE A 105 -4.57 -2.84 -19.54
CA PHE A 105 -5.27 -3.93 -18.87
C PHE A 105 -4.50 -5.25 -18.81
N GLN A 106 -3.81 -5.63 -19.88
CA GLN A 106 -3.18 -6.96 -20.00
C GLN A 106 -1.74 -7.02 -19.51
N LEU A 107 -0.96 -5.97 -19.72
CA LEU A 107 0.45 -5.93 -19.35
C LEU A 107 0.68 -6.16 -17.84
N PRO A 108 -0.15 -5.60 -16.92
CA PRO A 108 -0.02 -5.89 -15.49
C PRO A 108 -0.16 -7.38 -15.16
N LYS A 109 -1.02 -8.12 -15.87
CA LYS A 109 -1.22 -9.56 -15.66
C LYS A 109 0.00 -10.36 -16.11
N LEU A 110 0.60 -10.00 -17.24
CA LEU A 110 1.81 -10.63 -17.75
C LEU A 110 3.02 -10.36 -16.83
N ILE A 111 3.12 -9.12 -16.36
CA ILE A 111 4.14 -8.74 -15.36
C ILE A 111 3.95 -9.57 -14.08
N ALA A 112 2.72 -9.70 -13.58
CA ALA A 112 2.43 -10.47 -12.38
C ALA A 112 2.69 -11.98 -12.56
N SER A 113 2.31 -12.57 -13.70
CA SER A 113 2.50 -14.00 -13.96
C SER A 113 3.98 -14.39 -14.06
N HIS A 114 4.80 -13.55 -14.69
CA HIS A 114 6.24 -13.77 -14.75
C HIS A 114 6.91 -13.67 -13.38
N ALA A 115 6.30 -12.89 -12.48
CA ALA A 115 6.85 -12.55 -11.19
C ALA A 115 6.27 -13.43 -10.04
N ALA A 116 5.48 -14.46 -10.38
CA ALA A 116 4.70 -15.32 -9.49
C ALA A 116 5.48 -16.16 -8.43
N ARG A 117 6.80 -16.02 -8.33
CA ARG A 117 7.61 -16.72 -7.31
C ARG A 117 7.73 -15.96 -5.98
N LYS A 118 7.22 -14.73 -5.89
CA LYS A 118 7.31 -13.87 -4.69
C LYS A 118 6.00 -13.14 -4.43
N ASN A 119 5.70 -12.87 -3.15
CA ASN A 119 4.64 -11.93 -2.75
C ASN A 119 5.08 -10.49 -3.03
N LEU A 120 5.23 -10.13 -4.30
CA LEU A 120 5.81 -8.85 -4.73
C LEU A 120 5.02 -7.65 -4.24
N LEU A 121 3.69 -7.77 -4.11
CA LEU A 121 2.88 -6.75 -3.48
C LEU A 121 3.35 -6.49 -2.05
N TYR A 122 3.50 -7.54 -1.24
CA TYR A 122 4.04 -7.40 0.12
C TYR A 122 5.43 -6.76 0.11
N GLU A 123 6.34 -7.22 -0.74
CA GLU A 123 7.71 -6.65 -0.81
C GLU A 123 7.69 -5.16 -1.22
N THR A 124 6.82 -4.76 -2.16
CA THR A 124 6.69 -3.35 -2.57
C THR A 124 6.09 -2.48 -1.47
N TRP A 125 5.12 -2.99 -0.72
CA TRP A 125 4.56 -2.27 0.41
C TRP A 125 5.56 -2.20 1.57
N GLU A 126 6.31 -3.27 1.85
CA GLU A 126 7.39 -3.27 2.85
C GLU A 126 8.49 -2.27 2.47
N ALA A 127 8.91 -2.25 1.20
CA ALA A 127 9.90 -1.32 0.70
C ALA A 127 9.38 0.14 0.74
N ALA A 128 8.11 0.35 0.40
CA ALA A 128 7.47 1.65 0.50
C ALA A 128 7.37 2.13 1.95
N ALA A 129 7.07 1.23 2.90
CA ALA A 129 6.96 1.51 4.34
C ALA A 129 8.25 2.03 4.98
N LYS A 130 9.41 1.74 4.35
CA LYS A 130 10.72 2.23 4.80
C LYS A 130 11.08 3.62 4.24
N LYS A 131 10.26 4.18 3.36
CA LYS A 131 10.44 5.52 2.80
C LYS A 131 9.60 6.53 3.60
N ASP A 132 10.02 7.79 3.62
CA ASP A 132 9.34 8.89 4.34
C ASP A 132 7.91 9.18 3.86
N SER A 133 7.43 8.50 2.82
CA SER A 133 6.13 8.74 2.18
C SER A 133 5.03 7.76 2.60
N THR A 134 5.19 7.00 3.67
CA THR A 134 4.12 6.14 4.24
C THR A 134 3.62 6.66 5.58
N PRO A 135 2.40 6.27 5.99
CA PRO A 135 1.92 6.53 7.35
C PRO A 135 2.96 6.13 8.39
N GLU A 136 3.02 6.94 9.44
CA GLU A 136 3.85 6.70 10.61
C GLU A 136 3.62 5.26 11.09
N PHE A 137 4.69 4.59 11.52
CA PHE A 137 4.67 3.20 11.99
C PHE A 137 4.44 2.09 10.95
N SER A 138 4.31 2.39 9.66
CA SER A 138 4.23 1.35 8.61
C SER A 138 5.45 0.41 8.63
N SER A 139 6.67 0.96 8.77
CA SER A 139 7.90 0.16 8.79
C SER A 139 7.96 -0.80 9.98
N ILE A 140 7.50 -0.37 11.15
CA ILE A 140 7.51 -1.19 12.36
C ILE A 140 6.41 -2.26 12.33
N MET A 141 5.26 -1.96 11.71
CA MET A 141 4.20 -2.93 11.42
C MET A 141 4.72 -4.10 10.58
N PHE A 142 5.38 -3.81 9.44
CA PHE A 142 6.01 -4.85 8.62
C PHE A 142 7.09 -5.62 9.39
N SER A 143 7.86 -4.93 10.23
CA SER A 143 8.89 -5.57 11.05
C SER A 143 8.30 -6.50 12.12
N SER A 144 7.18 -6.11 12.72
CA SER A 144 6.42 -6.90 13.69
C SER A 144 5.90 -8.18 13.06
N TRP A 145 5.24 -8.07 11.91
CA TRP A 145 4.73 -9.23 11.16
C TRP A 145 5.84 -10.17 10.72
N LYS A 146 6.95 -9.62 10.18
CA LYS A 146 8.07 -10.43 9.71
C LYS A 146 8.78 -11.20 10.83
N LYS A 147 8.86 -10.61 12.03
CA LYS A 147 9.55 -11.20 13.19
C LYS A 147 8.61 -11.96 14.12
N GLY A 148 7.30 -11.85 13.97
CA GLY A 148 6.33 -12.38 14.93
C GLY A 148 6.44 -11.72 16.31
N LEU A 149 6.80 -10.44 16.37
CA LEU A 149 6.98 -9.71 17.63
C LEU A 149 5.90 -8.63 17.78
N PRO A 150 5.25 -8.48 18.95
CA PRO A 150 4.31 -7.40 19.18
C PRO A 150 5.01 -6.05 19.21
N ILE A 151 4.22 -4.98 19.14
CA ILE A 151 4.67 -3.59 19.23
C ILE A 151 4.19 -3.01 20.55
N ALA A 152 5.07 -2.34 21.28
CA ALA A 152 4.73 -1.51 22.42
C ALA A 152 4.44 -0.09 21.96
N PHE A 153 3.19 0.34 22.11
CA PHE A 153 2.70 1.69 21.80
C PHE A 153 2.64 2.50 23.09
N THR A 154 3.41 3.58 23.18
CA THR A 154 3.31 4.56 24.27
C THR A 154 2.46 5.74 23.81
N LEU A 155 1.39 6.02 24.55
CA LEU A 155 0.45 7.09 24.24
C LEU A 155 0.80 8.40 24.95
N SER A 156 0.23 9.50 24.47
CA SER A 156 0.35 10.86 25.00
C SER A 156 -0.02 10.99 26.48
N ASN A 157 -0.94 10.14 26.96
CA ASN A 157 -1.43 10.08 28.33
C ASN A 157 -0.68 9.06 29.21
N SER A 158 0.55 8.72 28.85
CA SER A 158 1.38 7.71 29.52
C SER A 158 0.85 6.28 29.50
N LYS A 159 -0.34 6.00 28.93
CA LYS A 159 -0.81 4.61 28.76
C LYS A 159 0.06 3.87 27.75
N VAL A 160 0.25 2.58 27.99
CA VAL A 160 0.99 1.70 27.10
C VAL A 160 0.16 0.49 26.74
N TYR A 161 0.15 0.16 25.46
CA TYR A 161 -0.42 -1.08 24.94
C TYR A 161 0.66 -1.87 24.20
N ILE A 162 0.79 -3.15 24.50
CA ILE A 162 1.67 -4.07 23.79
C ILE A 162 0.81 -5.08 23.06
N GLY A 163 0.89 -5.12 21.74
CA GLY A 163 0.00 -5.96 20.94
C GLY A 163 0.41 -6.07 19.47
N TYR A 164 -0.39 -6.80 18.71
CA TYR A 164 -0.23 -6.91 17.26
C TYR A 164 -1.15 -5.94 16.54
N ILE A 165 -0.66 -5.29 15.49
CA ILE A 165 -1.52 -4.54 14.58
C ILE A 165 -2.30 -5.56 13.75
N VAL A 166 -3.63 -5.51 13.87
CA VAL A 166 -4.55 -6.34 13.10
C VAL A 166 -5.01 -5.59 11.86
N GLU A 167 -5.28 -4.30 12.01
CA GLU A 167 -5.69 -3.44 10.90
C GLU A 167 -5.05 -2.06 11.03
N ALA A 168 -4.52 -1.56 9.91
CA ALA A 168 -4.11 -0.18 9.74
C ALA A 168 -4.73 0.29 8.43
N GLY A 169 -5.72 1.18 8.51
CA GLY A 169 -6.31 1.73 7.30
C GLY A 169 -5.36 2.73 6.65
N ILE A 170 -5.33 2.71 5.32
CA ILE A 170 -4.51 3.64 4.51
C ILE A 170 -5.05 5.07 4.61
N ASP A 171 -6.35 5.21 4.81
CA ASP A 171 -7.07 6.49 4.95
C ASP A 171 -7.57 6.73 6.38
N THR A 172 -7.35 5.79 7.31
CA THR A 172 -7.72 5.96 8.71
C THR A 172 -6.48 6.32 9.51
N ASN A 173 -6.58 7.40 10.28
CA ASN A 173 -5.50 7.80 11.19
C ASN A 173 -5.45 6.93 12.46
N ASP A 174 -6.09 5.77 12.47
CA ASP A 174 -6.22 4.90 13.63
C ASP A 174 -5.54 3.54 13.34
N LEU A 175 -4.92 2.96 14.36
CA LEU A 175 -4.36 1.62 14.36
C LEU A 175 -5.24 0.73 15.25
N ASN A 176 -5.76 -0.34 14.67
CA ASN A 176 -6.47 -1.36 15.43
C ASN A 176 -5.48 -2.41 15.90
N ILE A 177 -5.30 -2.47 17.22
CA ILE A 177 -4.37 -3.40 17.86
C ILE A 177 -5.13 -4.48 18.60
N LEU A 178 -4.62 -5.70 18.55
CA LEU A 178 -4.99 -6.76 19.49
C LEU A 178 -4.01 -6.70 20.67
N PRO A 179 -4.42 -6.18 21.84
CA PRO A 179 -3.55 -6.07 22.99
C PRO A 179 -3.24 -7.45 23.57
N LEU A 180 -1.97 -7.64 23.95
CA LEU A 180 -1.51 -8.75 24.79
C LEU A 180 -1.33 -8.30 26.23
N VAL A 181 -0.76 -7.09 26.40
CA VAL A 181 -0.54 -6.48 27.72
C VAL A 181 -0.87 -5.00 27.63
N SER A 182 -1.45 -4.44 28.69
CA SER A 182 -1.57 -2.99 28.86
C SER A 182 -1.01 -2.52 30.20
N GLY A 183 -0.70 -1.25 30.26
CA GLY A 183 0.01 -0.64 31.37
C GLY A 183 0.14 0.85 31.21
N TYR A 184 1.12 1.43 31.91
CA TYR A 184 1.46 2.84 31.79
C TYR A 184 2.95 3.04 32.05
N ARG A 185 3.46 4.21 31.65
CA ARG A 185 4.79 4.68 32.05
C ARG A 185 4.66 5.48 33.32
N ASP A 186 5.42 5.09 34.34
CA ASP A 186 5.55 5.84 35.59
C ASP A 186 5.99 7.29 35.33
N ASP A 187 5.41 8.27 36.00
CA ASP A 187 5.69 9.67 35.68
C ASP A 187 7.09 10.12 36.09
N ASP A 188 7.66 9.53 37.15
CA ASP A 188 8.96 9.90 37.68
C ASP A 188 10.07 9.13 36.95
N LYS A 189 9.96 7.81 36.88
CA LYS A 189 11.00 6.92 36.33
C LYS A 189 10.86 6.65 34.84
N LYS A 190 9.70 6.98 34.25
CA LYS A 190 9.31 6.63 32.86
C LYS A 190 9.36 5.12 32.56
N ASP A 191 9.36 4.32 33.61
CA ASP A 191 9.37 2.86 33.57
C ASP A 191 8.05 2.32 33.10
N LEU A 192 8.11 1.29 32.25
CA LEU A 192 6.91 0.59 31.81
C LEU A 192 6.42 -0.35 32.92
N ILE A 193 5.23 -0.06 33.45
CA ILE A 193 4.53 -0.87 34.44
C ILE A 193 3.41 -1.64 33.74
N TYR A 194 3.45 -2.97 33.81
CA TYR A 194 2.38 -3.84 33.32
C TYR A 194 1.24 -3.91 34.34
N LEU A 195 0.01 -3.77 33.84
CA LEU A 195 -1.20 -3.83 34.67
C LEU A 195 -2.09 -5.00 34.29
N ILE A 196 -2.38 -5.18 32.99
CA ILE A 196 -3.36 -6.15 32.52
C ILE A 196 -2.68 -7.09 31.53
N ASP A 197 -2.71 -8.39 31.81
CA ASP A 197 -2.41 -9.45 30.85
C ASP A 197 -3.73 -9.92 30.22
N TYR A 198 -3.87 -9.71 28.91
CA TYR A 198 -5.08 -10.07 28.17
C TYR A 198 -5.08 -11.54 27.76
N LYS A 199 -3.93 -12.23 27.77
CA LYS A 199 -3.83 -13.64 27.35
C LYS A 199 -4.80 -14.57 28.07
N PRO A 200 -4.92 -14.57 29.42
CA PRO A 200 -5.86 -15.46 30.10
C PRO A 200 -7.31 -15.16 29.72
N VAL A 201 -7.67 -13.89 29.56
CA VAL A 201 -9.03 -13.47 29.19
C VAL A 201 -9.37 -13.90 27.76
N ILE A 202 -8.44 -13.71 26.82
CA ILE A 202 -8.62 -14.12 25.42
C ILE A 202 -8.75 -15.65 25.33
N ALA A 203 -7.95 -16.40 26.09
CA ALA A 203 -7.99 -17.85 26.10
C ALA A 203 -9.34 -18.39 26.60
N GLU A 204 -9.86 -17.86 27.72
CA GLU A 204 -11.16 -18.24 28.27
C GLU A 204 -12.30 -17.99 27.27
N ILE A 205 -12.23 -16.88 26.54
CA ILE A 205 -13.28 -16.50 25.59
C ILE A 205 -13.21 -17.36 24.34
N GLN A 206 -12.01 -17.70 23.85
CA GLN A 206 -11.85 -18.61 22.71
C GLN A 206 -12.43 -20.01 22.95
N GLU A 207 -12.58 -20.45 24.20
CA GLU A 207 -13.20 -21.74 24.55
C GLU A 207 -14.73 -21.74 24.33
N HIS A 208 -15.36 -20.57 24.17
CA HIS A 208 -16.80 -20.44 23.95
C HIS A 208 -17.16 -20.50 22.45
N GLU A 209 -18.21 -21.25 22.09
CA GLU A 209 -18.71 -21.29 20.70
C GLU A 209 -19.16 -19.90 20.22
N GLY A 210 -18.65 -19.47 19.06
CA GLY A 210 -18.96 -18.16 18.48
C GLY A 210 -18.08 -17.00 18.97
N ALA A 211 -17.01 -17.28 19.70
CA ALA A 211 -16.07 -16.28 20.18
C ALA A 211 -15.37 -15.53 19.03
N ASP A 212 -15.40 -14.20 19.12
CA ASP A 212 -14.69 -13.33 18.19
C ASP A 212 -13.67 -12.46 18.94
N ILE A 213 -12.40 -12.69 18.66
CA ILE A 213 -11.27 -11.98 19.26
C ILE A 213 -11.27 -10.49 18.84
N SER A 214 -11.99 -10.15 17.76
CA SER A 214 -12.14 -8.77 17.30
C SER A 214 -12.78 -7.85 18.36
N GLN A 215 -13.52 -8.43 19.31
CA GLN A 215 -14.12 -7.70 20.45
C GLN A 215 -13.07 -7.05 21.38
N PHE A 216 -11.81 -7.49 21.31
CA PHE A 216 -10.69 -6.94 22.09
C PHE A 216 -9.85 -5.93 21.31
N LEU A 217 -10.20 -5.64 20.07
CA LEU A 217 -9.47 -4.65 19.29
C LEU A 217 -9.59 -3.28 19.93
N ILE A 218 -8.44 -2.65 20.14
CA ILE A 218 -8.35 -1.28 20.60
C ILE A 218 -7.96 -0.44 19.40
N SER A 219 -8.79 0.55 19.07
CA SER A 219 -8.45 1.57 18.09
C SER A 219 -7.66 2.69 18.76
N ILE A 220 -6.46 2.95 18.25
CA ILE A 220 -5.55 3.99 18.76
C ILE A 220 -5.30 5.01 17.65
N PRO A 221 -5.65 6.28 17.85
CA PRO A 221 -5.29 7.32 16.89
C PRO A 221 -3.77 7.50 16.82
N GLN A 222 -3.20 7.49 15.62
CA GLN A 222 -1.77 7.64 15.35
C GLN A 222 -1.18 8.88 16.01
N ARG A 223 -1.92 10.00 15.99
CA ARG A 223 -1.52 11.27 16.63
C ARG A 223 -1.32 11.17 18.16
N GLU A 224 -1.93 10.17 18.81
CA GLU A 224 -1.80 9.95 20.24
C GLU A 224 -0.58 9.09 20.58
N ILE A 225 0.05 8.47 19.57
CA ILE A 225 1.22 7.59 19.76
C ILE A 225 2.48 8.46 19.78
N VAL A 226 3.10 8.55 20.96
CA VAL A 226 4.35 9.29 21.15
C VAL A 226 5.55 8.47 20.68
N HIS A 227 5.52 7.16 20.91
CA HIS A 227 6.60 6.25 20.56
C HIS A 227 6.09 4.82 20.37
N ALA A 228 6.68 4.10 19.41
CA ALA A 228 6.42 2.69 19.20
C ALA A 228 7.72 1.91 18.96
N ASN A 229 7.87 0.75 19.60
CA ASN A 229 9.00 -0.15 19.39
C ASN A 229 8.56 -1.61 19.35
N LEU A 230 9.33 -2.46 18.67
CA LEU A 230 9.15 -3.91 18.77
C LEU A 230 9.40 -4.32 20.21
N HIS A 231 8.52 -5.17 20.72
CA HIS A 231 8.58 -5.67 22.08
C HIS A 231 8.79 -7.18 22.05
N ASN A 232 9.85 -7.64 22.70
CA ASN A 232 10.08 -9.06 22.91
C ASN A 232 9.97 -9.36 24.41
N PHE A 233 8.95 -10.13 24.78
CA PHE A 233 8.71 -10.53 26.17
C PHE A 233 9.84 -11.40 26.74
N ASP A 234 10.56 -12.15 25.90
CA ASP A 234 11.60 -13.09 26.33
C ASP A 234 12.79 -12.39 26.97
N TYR A 235 13.04 -11.13 26.61
CA TYR A 235 14.21 -10.37 27.06
C TYR A 235 13.91 -9.40 28.21
N LYS A 236 12.68 -9.38 28.75
CA LYS A 236 12.30 -8.41 29.77
C LYS A 236 13.24 -8.45 30.98
N ASN A 237 13.50 -9.64 31.52
CA ASN A 237 14.36 -9.80 32.69
C ASN A 237 15.80 -9.36 32.39
N HIS A 238 16.31 -9.64 31.20
CA HIS A 238 17.63 -9.19 30.78
C HIS A 238 17.74 -7.66 30.71
N PHE A 239 16.68 -6.97 30.28
CA PHE A 239 16.65 -5.51 30.33
C PHE A 239 16.62 -4.99 31.76
N ASP A 240 15.80 -5.60 32.63
CA ASP A 240 15.72 -5.24 34.04
C ASP A 240 17.07 -5.42 34.77
N ASP A 241 17.80 -6.49 34.46
CA ASP A 241 19.12 -6.80 35.01
C ASP A 241 20.22 -5.88 34.46
N ALA A 242 20.07 -5.33 33.25
CA ALA A 242 21.08 -4.47 32.62
C ALA A 242 20.88 -2.96 32.87
N ARG A 243 19.98 -2.60 33.79
CA ARG A 243 19.66 -1.21 34.13
C ARG A 243 20.75 -0.51 34.92
N TYR A 244 21.40 0.47 34.29
CA TYR A 244 22.43 1.29 34.94
C TYR A 244 21.92 2.09 36.15
N ASP A 245 20.70 2.59 36.09
CA ASP A 245 20.09 3.40 37.15
C ASP A 245 19.75 2.61 38.42
N ARG A 246 19.64 1.28 38.32
CA ARG A 246 19.50 0.38 39.48
C ARG A 246 20.85 -0.11 40.04
N MET A 247 21.93 0.03 39.28
CA MET A 247 23.28 -0.36 39.71
C MET A 247 24.09 0.78 40.33
N GLN A 248 23.67 2.04 40.17
CA GLN A 248 24.37 3.21 40.72
C GLN A 248 23.41 4.18 41.42
N THR A 249 23.03 3.87 42.64
CA THR A 249 22.72 4.89 43.68
C THR A 249 23.02 4.28 45.05
N THR A 250 24.30 4.26 45.44
CA THR A 250 24.59 4.46 46.87
C THR A 250 24.25 5.92 47.16
N PRO A 251 23.49 6.24 48.22
CA PRO A 251 23.29 7.62 48.64
C PRO A 251 24.66 8.27 48.81
N ASP A 252 24.85 9.45 48.23
CA ASP A 252 26.00 10.27 48.58
C ASP A 252 25.79 10.69 50.04
N GLU A 253 26.55 10.10 50.98
CA GLU A 253 26.58 10.50 52.39
C GLU A 253 27.32 11.85 52.58
N SER A 254 27.37 12.70 51.55
CA SER A 254 27.96 14.03 51.64
C SER A 254 27.17 15.10 50.85
N ASN A 255 26.24 15.76 51.56
CA ASN A 255 26.15 17.23 51.69
C ASN A 255 24.99 17.63 52.61
#